data_AF-A0A947I1P3-F1
#
_entry.id   AF-A0A947I1P3-F1
#
_cell.length_a   1.000
_cell.length_b   1.000
_cell.length_c   1.000
_cell.angle_alpha   90.00
_cell.angle_beta   90.00
_cell.angle_gamma   90.00
#
_symmetry.space_group_name_H-M   'P 1'
#
loop_
_entity.id
_entity.type
_entity.pdbx_description
1 polymer ?
#
loop_
_entity_poly.entity_id
_entity_poly.type
_entity_poly.pdbx_seq_one_letter_code
_entity_poly.pdbx_strand_id
1 'polypeptide(L)'
;MFAVFSTSSITRRFSLGRLVNQSTMLLMVSIGSIILILALLILFHQNANATKGYMLRTLERERSQLLLEEEVLKMQVAKAQALERLENENQIQAMLPMRGPTYSEGDATVAGN
;
A
#
# COMPACT_ATOMS: atom_id res chain seq x y z
N MET A 1 44.68 55.98 49.84
CA MET A 1 44.91 54.60 49.31
C MET A 1 43.55 53.89 49.15
N PHE A 2 42.74 54.23 48.14
CA PHE A 2 41.38 53.65 47.97
C PHE A 2 40.90 53.57 46.49
N ALA A 3 41.81 53.43 45.51
CA ALA A 3 41.43 53.45 44.09
C ALA A 3 41.52 52.10 43.35
N VAL A 4 41.99 51.02 43.99
CA VAL A 4 42.29 49.75 43.29
C VAL A 4 41.12 48.75 43.31
N PHE A 5 40.12 48.93 44.18
CA PHE A 5 39.04 47.96 44.37
C PHE A 5 37.86 48.09 43.38
N SER A 6 37.70 49.21 42.67
CA SER A 6 36.54 49.42 41.78
C SER A 6 36.75 48.90 40.35
N THR A 7 37.98 48.75 39.88
CA THR A 7 38.25 48.36 38.49
C THR A 7 37.89 46.90 38.24
N SER A 8 38.17 46.01 39.20
CA SER A 8 37.96 44.57 39.08
C SER A 8 36.48 44.14 39.04
N SER A 9 35.59 44.91 39.67
CA SER A 9 34.15 44.64 39.66
C SER A 9 33.49 45.04 38.33
N ILE A 10 33.98 46.12 37.70
CA ILE A 10 33.53 46.60 36.38
C ILE A 10 33.96 45.61 35.29
N THR A 11 35.21 45.13 35.31
CA THR A 11 35.71 44.15 34.31
C THR A 11 34.93 42.83 34.37
N ARG A 12 34.57 42.37 35.58
CA ARG A 12 33.80 41.13 35.76
C ARG A 12 32.41 41.22 35.13
N ARG A 13 31.70 42.35 35.26
CA ARG A 13 30.37 42.57 34.67
C ARG A 13 30.39 42.57 33.13
N PHE A 14 31.40 43.19 32.53
CA PHE A 14 31.59 43.14 31.07
C PHE A 14 31.89 41.72 30.56
N SER A 15 32.68 40.94 31.30
CA SER A 15 32.96 39.54 30.95
C SER A 15 31.72 38.64 31.07
N LEU A 16 30.88 38.87 32.08
CA LEU A 16 29.61 38.15 32.26
C LEU A 16 28.63 38.42 31.11
N GLY A 17 28.49 39.68 30.69
CA GLY A 17 27.62 40.04 29.57
C GLY A 17 28.05 39.40 28.24
N ARG A 18 29.37 39.33 27.98
CA ARG A 18 29.90 38.61 26.81
C ARG A 18 29.64 37.11 26.88
N LEU A 19 29.80 36.49 28.04
CA LEU A 19 29.56 35.06 28.25
C LEU A 19 28.07 34.71 28.09
N VAL A 20 27.18 35.55 28.62
CA VAL A 20 25.72 35.39 28.44
C VAL A 20 25.34 35.51 26.95
N ASN A 21 25.82 36.53 26.25
CA ASN A 21 25.51 36.71 24.83
C ASN A 21 26.05 35.55 23.96
N GLN A 22 27.25 35.05 24.25
CA GLN A 22 27.81 33.89 23.57
C GLN A 22 26.99 32.62 23.83
N SER A 23 26.53 32.42 25.07
CA SER A 23 25.63 31.31 25.42
C SER A 23 24.28 31.42 24.69
N THR A 24 23.69 32.61 24.64
CA THR A 24 22.43 32.86 23.91
C THR A 24 22.59 32.63 22.41
N MET A 25 23.71 33.07 21.82
CA MET A 25 24.00 32.83 20.40
C MET A 25 24.14 31.34 20.10
N LEU A 26 24.89 30.59 20.91
CA LEU A 26 25.03 29.14 20.76
C LEU A 26 23.69 28.41 20.91
N LEU A 27 22.85 28.86 21.85
CA LEU A 27 21.51 28.31 22.06
C LEU A 27 20.57 28.60 20.88
N MET A 28 20.65 29.78 20.27
CA MET A 28 19.87 30.11 19.08
C MET A 28 20.27 29.23 17.89
N VAL A 29 21.58 29.03 17.70
CA VAL A 29 22.09 28.14 16.64
C VAL A 29 21.73 26.68 16.91
N SER A 30 21.83 26.22 18.16
CA SER A 30 21.49 24.82 18.49
C SER A 30 20.01 24.54 18.25
N ILE A 31 19.11 25.43 18.69
CA ILE A 31 17.66 25.31 18.44
C ILE A 31 17.38 25.33 16.93
N GLY A 32 17.98 26.26 16.18
CA GLY A 32 17.84 26.31 14.72
C GLY A 32 18.30 25.03 14.04
N SER A 33 19.44 24.48 14.47
CA SER A 33 19.97 23.22 13.93
C SER A 33 19.06 22.02 14.24
N ILE A 34 18.49 21.95 15.44
CA ILE A 34 17.55 20.89 15.83
C ILE A 34 16.29 20.97 14.98
N ILE A 35 15.73 22.16 14.81
CA ILE A 35 14.54 22.38 13.97
C ILE A 35 14.82 21.97 12.52
N LEU A 36 15.99 22.35 11.98
CA LEU A 36 16.38 22.00 10.61
C LEU A 36 16.54 20.49 10.44
N ILE A 37 17.21 19.81 11.37
CA ILE A 37 17.37 18.36 11.36
C ILE A 37 16.00 17.66 11.45
N LEU A 38 15.12 18.11 12.35
CA LEU A 38 13.77 17.56 12.47
C LEU A 38 12.96 17.76 11.19
N ALA A 39 13.04 18.93 10.56
CA ALA A 39 12.36 19.20 9.30
C ALA A 39 12.83 18.25 8.19
N LEU A 40 14.14 18.03 8.06
CA LEU A 40 14.68 17.07 7.10
C LEU A 40 14.25 15.63 7.41
N LEU A 41 14.28 15.22 8.68
CA LEU A 41 13.81 13.89 9.09
C LEU A 41 12.33 13.67 8.76
N ILE A 42 11.48 14.66 9.02
CA ILE A 42 10.05 14.59 8.68
C ILE A 42 9.87 14.47 7.17
N LEU A 43 10.57 15.27 6.38
CA LEU A 43 10.52 15.19 4.91
C LEU A 43 10.95 13.82 4.39
N PHE A 44 12.07 13.27 4.91
CA PHE A 44 12.51 11.93 4.53
C PHE A 44 11.53 10.85 4.96
N HIS A 45 10.96 10.95 6.16
CA HIS A 45 9.95 9.99 6.63
C HIS A 45 8.69 10.03 5.76
N GLN A 46 8.20 11.21 5.41
CA GLN A 46 7.04 11.36 4.53
C GLN A 46 7.33 10.86 3.11
N ASN A 47 8.52 11.12 2.58
CA ASN A 47 8.94 10.62 1.27
C ASN A 47 9.07 9.08 1.26
N ALA A 48 9.66 8.51 2.32
CA ALA A 48 9.74 7.07 2.50
C ALA A 48 8.35 6.44 2.66
N ASN A 49 7.45 7.09 3.41
CA ASN A 49 6.06 6.63 3.54
C ASN A 49 5.27 6.74 2.24
N ALA A 50 5.46 7.81 1.45
CA ALA A 50 4.84 7.93 0.13
C ALA A 50 5.32 6.79 -0.79
N THR A 51 6.62 6.53 -0.82
CA THR A 51 7.22 5.44 -1.62
C THR A 51 6.69 4.07 -1.19
N LYS A 52 6.64 3.81 0.13
CA LYS A 52 6.06 2.58 0.69
C LYS A 52 4.57 2.45 0.36
N GLY A 53 3.82 3.55 0.38
CA GLY A 53 2.40 3.57 0.01
C GLY A 53 2.17 3.23 -1.47
N TYR A 54 2.99 3.77 -2.36
CA TYR A 54 2.96 3.40 -3.79
C TYR A 54 3.31 1.93 -4.01
N MET A 55 4.34 1.41 -3.33
CA MET A 55 4.71 -0.01 -3.40
C MET A 55 3.57 -0.92 -2.91
N LEU A 56 2.94 -0.57 -1.79
CA LEU A 56 1.83 -1.34 -1.23
C LEU A 56 0.65 -1.38 -2.21
N ARG A 57 0.27 -0.25 -2.80
CA ARG A 57 -0.83 -0.20 -3.77
C ARG A 57 -0.55 -1.01 -5.04
N THR A 58 0.72 -1.07 -5.47
CA THR A 58 1.13 -1.93 -6.59
C THR A 58 1.00 -3.41 -6.24
N LEU A 59 1.50 -3.80 -5.05
CA LEU A 59 1.38 -5.17 -4.56
C LEU A 59 -0.09 -5.59 -4.37
N GLU A 60 -0.96 -4.71 -3.89
CA GLU A 60 -2.40 -4.99 -3.77
C GLU A 60 -3.08 -5.21 -5.13
N ARG A 61 -2.67 -4.45 -6.15
CA ARG A 61 -3.15 -4.64 -7.52
C ARG A 61 -2.68 -5.97 -8.10
N GLU A 62 -1.40 -6.28 -7.96
CA GLU A 62 -0.82 -7.54 -8.42
C GLU A 62 -1.49 -8.74 -7.73
N ARG A 63 -1.68 -8.67 -6.40
CA ARG A 63 -2.41 -9.68 -5.63
C ARG A 63 -3.84 -9.87 -6.14
N SER A 64 -4.54 -8.80 -6.50
CA SER A 64 -5.91 -8.88 -7.01
C SER A 64 -5.97 -9.51 -8.40
N GLN A 65 -4.96 -9.25 -9.25
CA GLN A 65 -4.85 -9.88 -10.57
C GLN A 65 -4.56 -11.38 -10.45
N LEU A 66 -3.62 -11.77 -9.60
CA LEU A 66 -3.26 -13.17 -9.38
C LEU A 66 -4.44 -13.98 -8.85
N LEU A 67 -5.26 -13.42 -7.95
CA LEU A 67 -6.46 -14.10 -7.46
C LEU A 67 -7.52 -14.30 -8.55
N LEU A 68 -7.70 -13.31 -9.42
CA LEU A 68 -8.62 -13.44 -10.54
C LEU A 68 -8.15 -14.52 -11.52
N GLU A 69 -6.86 -14.56 -11.81
CA GLU A 69 -6.27 -15.60 -12.64
C GLU A 69 -6.43 -17.00 -12.02
N GLU A 70 -6.22 -17.13 -10.71
CA GLU A 70 -6.47 -18.37 -9.97
C GLU A 70 -7.93 -18.82 -10.07
N GLU A 71 -8.89 -17.90 -9.90
CA GLU A 71 -10.32 -18.19 -10.00
C GLU A 71 -10.70 -18.69 -11.40
N VAL A 72 -10.21 -18.00 -12.44
CA VAL A 72 -10.40 -18.39 -13.84
C VAL A 72 -9.82 -19.77 -14.10
N LEU A 73 -8.61 -20.04 -13.60
CA LEU A 73 -7.97 -21.35 -13.77
C LEU A 73 -8.75 -22.46 -13.06
N LYS A 74 -9.22 -22.22 -11.83
CA LYS A 74 -10.09 -23.16 -11.09
C LYS A 74 -11.37 -23.47 -11.85
N MET A 75 -12.01 -22.46 -12.43
CA MET A 75 -13.20 -22.65 -13.28
C MET A 75 -12.88 -23.53 -14.49
N GLN A 76 -11.76 -23.29 -15.17
CA GLN A 76 -11.34 -24.09 -16.32
C GLN A 76 -11.07 -25.56 -15.93
N VAL A 77 -10.39 -25.79 -14.81
CA VAL A 77 -10.16 -27.14 -14.26
C VAL A 77 -11.48 -27.82 -13.92
N ALA A 78 -12.41 -27.13 -13.27
CA ALA A 78 -13.73 -27.67 -12.94
C ALA A 78 -14.53 -28.04 -14.19
N LYS A 79 -14.45 -27.21 -15.25
CA LYS A 79 -15.08 -27.51 -16.55
C LYS A 79 -14.48 -28.74 -17.20
N ALA A 80 -13.15 -28.86 -17.21
CA ALA A 80 -12.47 -30.03 -17.74
C ALA A 80 -12.84 -31.31 -16.96
N GLN A 81 -12.84 -31.24 -15.63
CA GLN A 81 -13.26 -32.35 -14.76
C GLN A 81 -14.74 -32.71 -14.96
N ALA A 82 -15.62 -31.73 -15.15
CA ALA A 82 -17.02 -31.99 -15.43
C ALA A 82 -17.19 -32.70 -16.79
N LEU A 83 -16.43 -32.29 -17.80
CA LEU A 83 -16.43 -32.93 -19.13
C LEU A 83 -15.94 -34.38 -19.05
N GLU A 84 -14.82 -34.60 -18.34
CA GLU A 84 -14.24 -35.93 -18.11
C GLU A 84 -15.21 -36.84 -17.36
N ARG A 85 -15.93 -36.32 -16.36
CA ARG A 85 -16.97 -37.08 -15.65
C ARG A 85 -18.13 -37.45 -16.55
N LEU A 86 -18.59 -36.53 -17.39
CA LEU A 86 -19.67 -36.79 -18.35
C LEU A 86 -19.25 -37.85 -19.39
N GLU A 87 -18.01 -37.79 -19.90
CA GLU A 87 -17.49 -38.77 -20.84
C GLU A 87 -17.35 -40.18 -20.21
N ASN A 88 -16.99 -40.25 -18.93
CA ASN A 88 -16.84 -41.51 -18.21
C ASN A 88 -18.16 -42.06 -17.62
N GLU A 89 -19.28 -41.32 -17.72
CA GLU A 89 -20.59 -41.83 -17.34
C GLU A 89 -21.11 -42.83 -18.40
N ASN A 90 -21.35 -44.08 -17.97
CA ASN A 90 -21.91 -45.16 -18.80
C ASN A 90 -23.20 -44.77 -19.55
N GLN A 91 -23.96 -43.82 -19.01
CA GLN A 91 -25.20 -43.33 -19.60
C GLN A 91 -24.97 -42.49 -20.87
N ILE A 92 -23.87 -41.73 -20.93
CA ILE A 92 -23.52 -40.89 -22.08
C ILE A 92 -22.79 -41.70 -23.15
N GLN A 93 -21.96 -42.68 -22.77
CA GLN A 93 -21.38 -43.64 -23.73
C GLN A 93 -22.44 -44.48 -24.45
N ALA A 94 -23.60 -44.68 -23.81
CA ALA A 94 -24.77 -45.34 -24.40
C ALA A 94 -25.66 -44.40 -25.23
N MET A 95 -25.43 -43.08 -25.21
CA MET A 95 -26.18 -42.12 -26.03
C MET A 95 -25.65 -42.12 -27.47
N LEU A 96 -26.46 -42.60 -28.40
CA LEU A 96 -26.19 -42.52 -29.84
C LEU A 96 -26.32 -41.05 -30.31
N PRO A 97 -25.37 -40.54 -31.12
CA PRO A 97 -25.46 -39.18 -31.66
C PRO A 97 -26.67 -39.07 -32.59
N MET A 98 -27.61 -38.17 -32.27
CA MET A 98 -28.80 -37.92 -33.08
C MET A 98 -28.41 -37.24 -34.42
N ARG A 99 -28.63 -37.94 -35.54
CA ARG A 99 -28.57 -37.37 -36.88
C ARG A 99 -29.93 -36.76 -37.23
N GLY A 100 -30.02 -35.43 -37.17
CA GLY A 100 -31.17 -34.67 -37.66
C GLY A 100 -32.24 -34.41 -36.60
N PRO A 101 -32.10 -33.34 -35.79
CA PRO A 101 -33.17 -32.93 -34.90
C PRO A 101 -34.33 -32.34 -35.73
N THR A 102 -35.45 -33.05 -35.79
CA THR A 102 -36.70 -32.50 -36.33
C THR A 102 -37.28 -31.56 -35.28
N TYR A 103 -37.13 -30.25 -35.53
CA TYR A 103 -37.81 -29.21 -34.74
C TYR A 103 -39.30 -29.19 -35.10
N SER A 104 -40.17 -29.50 -34.14
CA SER A 104 -41.58 -29.15 -34.26
C SER A 104 -41.74 -27.68 -33.85
N GLU A 105 -42.05 -26.82 -34.81
CA GLU A 105 -42.58 -25.48 -34.54
C GLU A 105 -43.86 -25.65 -33.70
N GLY A 106 -43.80 -25.16 -32.47
CA GLY A 106 -44.89 -25.26 -31.53
C GLY A 106 -46.03 -24.33 -31.91
N ASP A 107 -47.05 -24.86 -32.58
CA ASP A 107 -48.38 -24.24 -32.59
C ASP A 107 -49.52 -25.26 -32.77
N ALA A 108 -49.46 -26.36 -32.03
CA ALA A 108 -50.63 -27.21 -31.85
C ALA A 108 -50.74 -27.60 -30.37
N THR A 109 -51.60 -26.87 -29.67
CA THR A 109 -52.14 -27.24 -28.36
C THR A 109 -52.61 -28.70 -28.39
N VAL A 110 -51.88 -29.58 -27.72
CA VAL A 110 -52.35 -30.95 -27.47
C VAL A 110 -53.32 -30.90 -26.30
N ALA A 111 -54.56 -30.56 -26.60
CA ALA A 111 -55.73 -30.84 -25.78
C ALA A 111 -56.84 -31.33 -26.72
N GLY A 112 -57.06 -32.65 -26.77
CA GLY A 112 -58.12 -33.24 -27.57
C GLY A 112 -57.96 -34.74 -27.85
N ASN A 113 -58.10 -35.56 -26.81
CA ASN A 113 -59.01 -36.71 -26.71
C ASN A 113 -58.65 -37.60 -25.52
#